data_AF-A0A011NN29-F1
#
_entry.id   AF-A0A011NN29-F1
#
_cell.length_a   1.000
_cell.length_b   1.000
_cell.length_c   1.000
_cell.angle_alpha   90.00
_cell.angle_beta   90.00
_cell.angle_gamma   90.00
#
_symmetry.space_group_name_H-M   'P 1'
#
loop_
_entity.id
_entity.type
_entity.pdbx_description
1 polymer ?
#
loop_
_entity_poly.entity_id
_entity_poly.type
_entity_poly.pdbx_seq_one_letter_code
_entity_poly.pdbx_strand_id
1 'polypeptide(L)'
;MSTAALHVTKLAAAKRQIQAAIRLFFLDEDELAIHTVASAAYGLLKDLKRDRGQSEAADIYRTAFFYVVRDFRRGTLPAHFTSDPSIMAEVERIADQLFFITADSRLPDVTLTIRQDVEKQYWNENNRAANFLKHADRDTDGTLSLERIDNHRLILKCCSAYQDIAPDDLGNEELAFAAFTAAGNPSHQATGSDFDSLVESMRRVPSEHRLQRCYKVIIELNAS
;
A
#
# COMPACT_ATOMS: atom_id res chain seq x y z
N MET A 1 -0.78 30.24 33.55
CA MET A 1 -1.56 29.38 32.63
C MET A 1 -0.78 28.08 32.47
N SER A 2 -1.33 26.95 32.91
CA SER A 2 -0.69 25.64 32.66
C SER A 2 -0.89 25.30 31.19
N THR A 3 0.17 25.34 30.39
CA THR A 3 0.17 24.82 29.02
C THR A 3 0.01 23.31 29.09
N ALA A 4 -1.19 22.81 28.83
CA ALA A 4 -1.42 21.39 28.65
C ALA A 4 -0.56 20.90 27.47
N ALA A 5 0.36 19.96 27.73
CA ALA A 5 1.18 19.35 26.70
C ALA A 5 0.35 18.28 25.96
N LEU A 6 0.16 18.47 24.65
CA LEU A 6 -0.48 17.47 23.80
C LEU A 6 0.58 16.43 23.40
N HIS A 7 0.44 15.20 23.91
CA HIS A 7 1.30 14.07 23.53
C HIS A 7 0.63 13.22 22.45
N VAL A 8 1.41 12.73 21.48
CA VAL A 8 0.96 11.83 20.41
C VAL A 8 1.80 10.56 20.39
N THR A 9 1.15 9.41 20.26
CA THR A 9 1.85 8.12 20.12
C THR A 9 2.38 7.97 18.68
N LYS A 10 3.36 7.07 18.49
CA LYS A 10 3.89 6.78 17.14
C LYS A 10 2.81 6.23 16.20
N LEU A 11 1.93 5.36 16.71
CA LEU A 11 0.80 4.82 15.94
C LEU A 11 -0.21 5.91 15.57
N ALA A 12 -0.59 6.78 16.51
CA ALA A 12 -1.48 7.91 16.24
C ALA A 12 -0.86 8.92 15.26
N ALA A 13 0.46 9.15 15.33
CA ALA A 13 1.18 9.98 14.38
C ALA A 13 1.15 9.36 12.97
N ALA A 14 1.38 8.05 12.85
CA ALA A 14 1.27 7.32 11.59
C ALA A 14 -0.15 7.44 11.01
N LYS A 15 -1.20 7.18 11.81
CA LYS A 15 -2.61 7.35 11.42
C LYS A 15 -2.87 8.71 10.77
N ARG A 16 -2.48 9.78 11.49
CA ARG A 16 -2.69 11.17 11.04
C ARG A 16 -1.92 11.49 9.75
N GLN A 17 -0.71 10.96 9.60
CA GLN A 17 0.09 11.15 8.39
C GLN A 17 -0.51 10.41 7.20
N ILE A 18 -1.02 9.18 7.37
CA ILE A 18 -1.70 8.43 6.29
C ILE A 18 -2.95 9.18 5.82
N GLN A 19 -3.79 9.61 6.76
CA GLN A 19 -4.99 10.38 6.46
C GLN A 19 -4.65 11.69 5.72
N ALA A 20 -3.58 12.38 6.14
CA ALA A 20 -3.11 13.58 5.46
C ALA A 20 -2.60 13.27 4.04
N ALA A 21 -1.80 12.21 3.86
CA ALA A 21 -1.29 11.80 2.55
C ALA A 21 -2.43 11.43 1.58
N ILE A 22 -3.46 10.73 2.06
CA ILE A 22 -4.65 10.40 1.26
C ILE A 22 -5.39 11.68 0.82
N ARG A 23 -5.57 12.65 1.73
CA ARG A 23 -6.22 13.92 1.38
C ARG A 23 -5.42 14.71 0.34
N LEU A 24 -4.10 14.79 0.51
CA LEU A 24 -3.21 15.42 -0.48
C LEU A 24 -3.28 14.70 -1.84
N PHE A 25 -3.25 13.37 -1.84
CA PHE A 25 -3.38 12.56 -3.04
C PHE A 25 -4.70 12.84 -3.79
N PHE A 26 -5.83 12.92 -3.08
CA PHE A 26 -7.11 13.21 -3.71
C PHE A 26 -7.33 14.68 -4.11
N LEU A 27 -6.54 15.58 -3.54
CA LEU A 27 -6.47 16.98 -3.98
C LEU A 27 -5.56 17.17 -5.20
N ASP A 28 -4.91 16.10 -5.69
CA ASP A 28 -3.92 16.17 -6.77
C ASP A 28 -2.79 17.16 -6.42
N GLU A 29 -2.36 17.13 -5.15
CA GLU A 29 -1.27 17.97 -4.64
C GLU A 29 0.10 17.50 -5.13
N ASP A 30 1.14 18.28 -4.81
CA ASP A 30 2.51 17.98 -5.22
C ASP A 30 2.98 16.56 -4.82
N GLU A 31 3.48 15.81 -5.80
CA GLU A 31 3.94 14.42 -5.65
C GLU A 31 5.01 14.25 -4.56
N LEU A 32 5.92 15.23 -4.38
CA LEU A 32 6.95 15.15 -3.36
C LEU A 32 6.37 15.41 -1.96
N ALA A 33 5.40 16.30 -1.85
CA ALA A 33 4.69 16.56 -0.59
C ALA A 33 3.92 15.31 -0.13
N ILE A 34 3.14 14.69 -1.02
CA ILE A 34 2.43 13.44 -0.74
C ILE A 34 3.43 12.35 -0.33
N HIS A 35 4.49 12.17 -1.12
CA HIS A 35 5.49 11.13 -0.88
C HIS A 35 6.20 11.30 0.46
N THR A 36 6.50 12.54 0.84
CA THR A 36 7.17 12.85 2.11
C THR A 36 6.31 12.43 3.29
N VAL A 37 5.02 12.79 3.28
CA VAL A 37 4.09 12.48 4.37
C VAL A 37 3.83 10.97 4.44
N ALA A 38 3.58 10.32 3.30
CA ALA A 38 3.37 8.88 3.25
C ALA A 38 4.62 8.09 3.66
N SER A 39 5.82 8.49 3.21
CA SER A 39 7.08 7.84 3.60
C SER A 39 7.36 7.95 5.09
N ALA A 40 7.03 9.10 5.70
CA ALA A 40 7.17 9.26 7.14
C ALA A 40 6.25 8.29 7.91
N ALA A 41 5.00 8.15 7.46
CA ALA A 41 4.07 7.19 8.05
C ALA A 41 4.56 5.75 7.89
N TYR A 42 5.05 5.40 6.69
CA TYR A 42 5.53 4.05 6.41
C TYR A 42 6.75 3.68 7.26
N GLY A 43 7.67 4.62 7.47
CA GLY A 43 8.80 4.44 8.38
C GLY A 43 8.37 4.13 9.81
N LEU A 44 7.37 4.86 10.33
CA LEU A 44 6.80 4.60 11.65
C LEU A 44 6.18 3.20 11.75
N LEU A 45 5.37 2.82 10.76
CA LEU A 45 4.68 1.52 10.74
C LEU A 45 5.66 0.35 10.65
N LYS A 46 6.66 0.45 9.78
CA LYS A 46 7.76 -0.52 9.69
C LYS A 46 8.40 -0.77 11.05
N ASP A 47 8.80 0.30 11.74
CA ASP A 47 9.51 0.16 13.01
C ASP A 47 8.58 -0.43 14.09
N LEU A 48 7.31 -0.04 14.11
CA LEU A 48 6.30 -0.61 15.01
C LEU A 48 6.02 -2.09 14.72
N LYS A 49 5.97 -2.51 13.45
CA LYS A 49 5.85 -3.93 13.05
C LYS A 49 7.06 -4.74 13.50
N ARG A 50 8.27 -4.21 13.28
CA ARG A 50 9.52 -4.85 13.73
C ARG A 50 9.51 -5.09 15.25
N ASP A 51 9.10 -4.10 16.03
CA ASP A 51 9.03 -4.21 17.49
C ASP A 51 8.01 -5.27 17.96
N ARG A 52 7.08 -5.69 17.09
CA ARG A 52 6.13 -6.79 17.30
C ARG A 52 6.57 -8.13 16.68
N GLY A 53 7.80 -8.21 16.18
CA GLY A 53 8.33 -9.42 15.53
C GLY A 53 7.80 -9.66 14.12
N GLN A 54 7.19 -8.66 13.49
CA GLN A 54 6.69 -8.72 12.12
C GLN A 54 7.67 -8.04 11.15
N SER A 55 7.69 -8.48 9.89
CA SER A 55 8.47 -7.84 8.82
C SER A 55 7.55 -7.41 7.69
N GLU A 56 7.44 -6.10 7.52
CA GLU A 56 6.66 -5.49 6.45
C GLU A 56 7.13 -5.94 5.05
N ALA A 57 8.44 -6.06 4.84
CA ALA A 57 8.97 -6.57 3.59
C ALA A 57 8.53 -8.03 3.36
N ALA A 58 8.62 -8.87 4.40
CA ALA A 58 8.19 -10.26 4.31
C ALA A 58 6.69 -10.39 3.99
N ASP A 59 5.84 -9.53 4.57
CA ASP A 59 4.39 -9.53 4.32
C ASP A 59 4.03 -9.18 2.87
N ILE A 60 4.76 -8.22 2.27
CA ILE A 60 4.59 -7.86 0.86
C ILE A 60 4.98 -9.03 -0.06
N TYR A 61 6.13 -9.66 0.17
CA TYR A 61 6.56 -10.83 -0.62
C TYR A 61 5.63 -12.04 -0.39
N ARG A 62 5.17 -12.25 0.84
CA ARG A 62 4.18 -13.27 1.19
C ARG A 62 2.92 -13.10 0.38
N THR A 63 2.36 -11.90 0.34
CA THR A 63 1.14 -11.61 -0.42
C THR A 63 1.36 -11.86 -1.91
N ALA A 64 2.43 -11.29 -2.48
CA ALA A 64 2.74 -11.42 -3.90
C ALA A 64 2.93 -12.89 -4.32
N PHE A 65 3.80 -13.62 -3.63
CA PHE A 65 4.08 -15.02 -3.96
C PHE A 65 2.90 -15.94 -3.66
N PHE A 66 2.14 -15.67 -2.60
CA PHE A 66 0.95 -16.45 -2.30
C PHE A 66 -0.05 -16.42 -3.45
N TYR A 67 -0.41 -15.23 -3.93
CA TYR A 67 -1.39 -15.11 -5.02
C TYR A 67 -0.86 -15.68 -6.33
N VAL A 68 0.40 -15.40 -6.68
CA VAL A 68 1.04 -15.97 -7.89
C VAL A 68 1.04 -17.50 -7.86
N VAL A 69 1.50 -18.13 -6.77
CA VAL A 69 1.60 -19.59 -6.68
C VAL A 69 0.22 -20.23 -6.60
N ARG A 70 -0.70 -19.68 -5.79
CA ARG A 70 -2.05 -20.23 -5.66
C ARG A 70 -2.80 -20.17 -7.00
N ASP A 71 -2.75 -19.03 -7.69
CA ASP A 71 -3.47 -18.85 -8.95
C ASP A 71 -2.81 -19.63 -10.09
N PHE A 72 -1.49 -19.85 -10.05
CA PHE A 72 -0.80 -20.85 -10.90
C PHE A 72 -1.36 -22.25 -10.69
N ARG A 73 -1.45 -22.71 -9.44
CA ARG A 73 -1.99 -24.04 -9.10
C ARG A 73 -3.46 -24.19 -9.45
N ARG A 74 -4.23 -23.09 -9.52
CA ARG A 74 -5.62 -23.06 -9.99
C ARG A 74 -5.76 -23.03 -11.51
N GLY A 75 -4.68 -22.77 -12.25
CA GLY A 75 -4.75 -22.49 -13.69
C GLY A 75 -5.44 -21.17 -14.03
N THR A 76 -5.47 -20.21 -13.09
CA THR A 76 -6.15 -18.92 -13.23
C THR A 76 -5.18 -17.74 -13.28
N LEU A 77 -3.90 -17.98 -13.59
CA LEU A 77 -2.94 -16.90 -13.75
C LEU A 77 -3.39 -15.92 -14.86
N PRO A 78 -3.20 -14.60 -14.65
CA PRO A 78 -3.45 -13.61 -15.68
C PRO A 78 -2.60 -13.83 -16.95
N ALA A 79 -3.14 -13.43 -18.09
CA ALA A 79 -2.50 -13.62 -19.40
C ALA A 79 -1.09 -13.03 -19.51
N HIS A 80 -0.79 -11.93 -18.82
CA HIS A 80 0.54 -11.32 -18.86
C HIS A 80 1.63 -12.16 -18.17
N PHE A 81 1.26 -13.09 -17.28
CA PHE A 81 2.19 -14.09 -16.77
C PHE A 81 2.38 -15.21 -17.80
N THR A 82 1.28 -15.72 -18.37
CA THR A 82 1.30 -16.88 -19.26
C THR A 82 1.79 -16.58 -20.68
N SER A 83 1.78 -15.31 -21.09
CA SER A 83 2.23 -14.90 -22.43
C SER A 83 3.74 -14.87 -22.61
N ASP A 84 4.51 -14.78 -21.52
CA ASP A 84 5.97 -14.74 -21.55
C ASP A 84 6.56 -16.02 -20.95
N PRO A 85 7.20 -16.88 -21.75
CA PRO A 85 7.81 -18.13 -21.27
C PRO A 85 8.85 -17.94 -20.16
N SER A 86 9.57 -16.80 -20.15
CA SER A 86 10.57 -16.52 -19.12
C SER A 86 9.92 -16.21 -17.77
N ILE A 87 8.81 -15.48 -17.79
CA ILE A 87 8.00 -15.21 -16.60
C ILE A 87 7.37 -16.51 -16.10
N MET A 88 6.81 -17.33 -16.99
CA MET A 88 6.24 -18.63 -16.60
C MET A 88 7.26 -19.56 -15.97
N ALA A 89 8.46 -19.67 -16.53
CA ALA A 89 9.53 -20.48 -15.96
C ALA A 89 9.90 -20.02 -14.54
N GLU A 90 9.90 -18.71 -14.29
CA GLU A 90 10.14 -18.15 -12.95
C GLU A 90 8.98 -18.45 -11.99
N VAL A 91 7.73 -18.35 -12.46
CA VAL A 91 6.54 -18.72 -11.67
C VAL A 91 6.58 -20.20 -11.28
N GLU A 92 6.90 -21.09 -12.22
CA GLU A 92 7.07 -22.53 -11.97
C GLU A 92 8.15 -22.77 -10.91
N ARG A 93 9.32 -22.12 -11.07
CA ARG A 93 10.44 -22.22 -10.11
C ARG A 93 10.02 -21.77 -8.70
N ILE A 94 9.28 -20.68 -8.58
CA ILE A 94 8.77 -20.18 -7.30
C ILE A 94 7.72 -21.14 -6.73
N ALA A 95 6.81 -21.66 -7.56
CA ALA A 95 5.77 -22.60 -7.15
C ALA A 95 6.33 -23.94 -6.66
N ASP A 96 7.47 -24.38 -7.20
CA ASP A 96 8.19 -25.56 -6.74
C ASP A 96 8.90 -25.31 -5.39
N GLN A 97 9.49 -24.13 -5.22
CA GLN A 97 10.08 -23.74 -3.92
C GLN A 97 9.03 -23.57 -2.82
N LEU A 98 7.85 -23.07 -3.19
CA LEU A 98 6.72 -22.84 -2.28
C LEU A 98 5.65 -23.93 -2.42
N PHE A 99 6.08 -25.20 -2.51
CA PHE A 99 5.20 -26.36 -2.74
C PHE A 99 4.08 -26.52 -1.71
N PHE A 100 4.22 -25.94 -0.52
CA PHE A 100 3.23 -25.97 0.55
C PHE A 100 2.03 -25.03 0.31
N ILE A 101 2.13 -24.10 -0.65
CA ILE A 101 1.01 -23.27 -1.09
C ILE A 101 0.23 -24.04 -2.15
N THR A 102 -0.98 -24.46 -1.82
CA THR A 102 -1.89 -25.20 -2.70
C THR A 102 -2.97 -24.28 -3.27
N ALA A 103 -3.78 -24.81 -4.20
CA ALA A 103 -4.93 -24.10 -4.77
C ALA A 103 -5.97 -23.67 -3.70
N ASP A 104 -6.02 -24.36 -2.56
CA ASP A 104 -6.98 -24.12 -1.48
C ASP A 104 -6.36 -23.42 -0.26
N SER A 105 -5.05 -23.16 -0.28
CA SER A 105 -4.39 -22.40 0.78
C SER A 105 -5.00 -21.02 0.96
N ARG A 106 -5.01 -20.53 2.20
CA ARG A 106 -5.43 -19.17 2.55
C ARG A 106 -4.22 -18.37 2.99
N LEU A 107 -4.19 -17.09 2.64
CA LEU A 107 -3.07 -16.20 2.93
C LEU A 107 -2.69 -16.21 4.43
N PRO A 108 -3.64 -16.14 5.40
CA PRO A 108 -3.33 -16.15 6.83
C PRO A 108 -2.53 -17.38 7.29
N ASP A 109 -2.68 -18.51 6.61
CA ASP A 109 -2.06 -19.79 7.00
C ASP A 109 -0.62 -19.93 6.45
N VAL A 110 -0.18 -19.00 5.60
CA VAL A 110 1.14 -19.00 4.96
C VAL A 110 2.07 -18.06 5.70
N THR A 111 3.21 -18.54 6.18
CA THR A 111 4.27 -17.69 6.74
C THR A 111 5.49 -17.76 5.84
N LEU A 112 6.01 -16.60 5.42
CA LEU A 112 7.28 -16.50 4.69
C LEU A 112 8.31 -15.75 5.51
N THR A 113 9.55 -16.21 5.46
CA THR A 113 10.71 -15.45 5.91
C THR A 113 11.51 -15.08 4.67
N ILE A 114 11.98 -13.83 4.61
CA ILE A 114 12.87 -13.37 3.54
C ILE A 114 14.29 -13.24 4.06
N ARG A 115 15.26 -13.38 3.15
CA ARG A 115 16.67 -13.16 3.49
C ARG A 115 16.93 -11.67 3.76
N GLN A 116 17.94 -11.39 4.58
CA GLN A 116 18.30 -10.03 4.98
C GLN A 116 18.74 -9.13 3.80
N ASP A 117 19.41 -9.69 2.79
CA ASP A 117 19.79 -8.97 1.57
C ASP A 117 18.56 -8.50 0.78
N VAL A 118 17.56 -9.36 0.66
CA VAL A 118 16.28 -9.06 -0.01
C VAL A 118 15.51 -7.99 0.76
N GLU A 119 15.44 -8.10 2.08
CA GLU A 119 14.81 -7.07 2.92
C GLU A 119 15.52 -5.71 2.79
N LYS A 120 16.86 -5.71 2.78
CA LYS A 120 17.65 -4.48 2.59
C LYS A 120 17.37 -3.85 1.22
N GLN A 121 17.31 -4.65 0.15
CA GLN A 121 16.97 -4.16 -1.18
C GLN A 121 15.57 -3.54 -1.21
N TYR A 122 14.57 -4.23 -0.65
CA TYR A 122 13.22 -3.70 -0.50
C TYR A 122 13.22 -2.31 0.15
N TRP A 123 13.93 -2.14 1.27
CA TRP A 123 13.98 -0.85 1.96
C TRP A 123 14.78 0.21 1.20
N ASN A 124 15.83 -0.17 0.48
CA ASN A 124 16.59 0.78 -0.35
C ASN A 124 15.72 1.35 -1.48
N GLU A 125 14.93 0.49 -2.13
CA GLU A 125 14.01 0.88 -3.19
C GLU A 125 12.90 1.79 -2.65
N ASN A 126 12.21 1.37 -1.59
CA ASN A 126 11.11 2.17 -1.01
C ASN A 126 11.57 3.51 -0.44
N ASN A 127 12.74 3.56 0.19
CA ASN A 127 13.24 4.80 0.78
C ASN A 127 14.01 5.68 -0.21
N ARG A 128 14.13 5.29 -1.49
CA ARG A 128 14.97 6.00 -2.46
C ARG A 128 14.61 7.49 -2.57
N ALA A 129 13.34 7.79 -2.84
CA ALA A 129 12.88 9.17 -3.00
C ALA A 129 12.93 9.94 -1.67
N ALA A 130 12.46 9.36 -0.57
CA ALA A 130 12.57 9.98 0.76
C ALA A 130 14.04 10.25 1.19
N ASN A 131 14.98 9.36 0.84
CA ASN A 131 16.40 9.53 1.10
C ASN A 131 16.99 10.64 0.25
N PHE A 132 16.63 10.73 -1.04
CA PHE A 132 17.03 11.83 -1.92
C PHE A 132 16.59 13.18 -1.32
N LEU A 133 15.33 13.30 -0.91
CA LEU A 133 14.77 14.54 -0.36
C LEU A 133 15.45 15.00 0.95
N LYS A 134 15.92 14.07 1.80
CA LYS A 134 16.52 14.42 3.11
C LYS A 134 18.04 14.49 3.12
N HIS A 135 18.72 14.03 2.07
CA HIS A 135 20.18 13.95 2.01
C HIS A 135 20.80 14.85 0.95
N ALA A 136 20.24 16.06 0.78
CA ALA A 136 20.81 17.08 -0.09
C ALA A 136 22.27 17.46 0.29
N ASP A 137 22.67 17.23 1.55
CA ASP A 137 24.05 17.45 2.02
C ASP A 137 25.09 16.55 1.33
N ARG A 138 24.66 15.41 0.80
CA ARG A 138 25.55 14.41 0.19
C ARG A 138 25.46 14.36 -1.33
N ASP A 139 24.43 14.99 -1.90
CA ASP A 139 24.12 14.95 -3.33
C ASP A 139 23.36 16.23 -3.73
N THR A 140 24.07 17.37 -3.68
CA THR A 140 23.47 18.70 -3.93
C THR A 140 23.01 18.88 -5.37
N ASP A 141 23.68 18.22 -6.31
CA ASP A 141 23.41 18.32 -7.76
C ASP A 141 22.65 17.10 -8.30
N GLY A 142 22.24 16.19 -7.41
CA GLY A 142 21.46 15.01 -7.75
C GLY A 142 20.09 15.38 -8.31
N THR A 143 19.52 14.47 -9.10
CA THR A 143 18.17 14.62 -9.65
C THR A 143 17.32 13.39 -9.35
N LEU A 144 16.01 13.63 -9.15
CA LEU A 144 15.01 12.59 -8.95
C LEU A 144 13.95 12.70 -10.05
N SER A 145 13.78 11.63 -10.82
CA SER A 145 12.65 11.54 -11.75
C SER A 145 11.36 11.28 -10.98
N LEU A 146 10.36 12.15 -11.17
CA LEU A 146 9.03 11.99 -10.58
C LEU A 146 8.28 10.78 -11.15
N GLU A 147 8.60 10.32 -12.36
CA GLU A 147 8.02 9.10 -12.94
C GLU A 147 8.33 7.84 -12.11
N ARG A 148 9.32 7.91 -11.23
CA ARG A 148 9.71 6.81 -10.32
C ARG A 148 9.02 6.89 -8.96
N ILE A 149 8.16 7.89 -8.74
CA ILE A 149 7.37 8.04 -7.52
C ILE A 149 5.99 7.44 -7.77
N ASP A 150 5.61 6.50 -6.91
CA ASP A 150 4.30 5.86 -6.95
C ASP A 150 3.63 6.06 -5.58
N ASN A 151 2.98 7.20 -5.43
CA ASN A 151 2.31 7.58 -4.19
C ASN A 151 1.07 6.72 -3.91
N HIS A 152 0.35 6.30 -4.95
CA HIS A 152 -0.78 5.38 -4.80
C HIS A 152 -0.33 4.07 -4.15
N ARG A 153 0.73 3.45 -4.66
CA ARG A 153 1.29 2.21 -4.09
C ARG A 153 1.86 2.42 -2.69
N LEU A 154 2.54 3.54 -2.42
CA LEU A 154 3.07 3.82 -1.10
C LEU A 154 1.96 4.00 -0.06
N ILE A 155 0.89 4.72 -0.39
CA ILE A 155 -0.27 4.89 0.50
C ILE A 155 -0.96 3.54 0.74
N LEU A 156 -1.12 2.71 -0.30
CA LEU A 156 -1.69 1.36 -0.15
C LEU A 156 -0.88 0.50 0.83
N LYS A 157 0.45 0.55 0.75
CA LYS A 157 1.34 -0.11 1.72
C LYS A 157 1.17 0.42 3.12
N CYS A 158 1.02 1.74 3.28
CA CYS A 158 0.76 2.33 4.59
C CYS A 158 -0.57 1.86 5.19
N CYS A 159 -1.64 1.80 4.39
CA CYS A 159 -2.94 1.30 4.86
C CYS A 159 -2.84 -0.17 5.30
N SER A 160 -2.23 -1.03 4.48
CA SER A 160 -2.01 -2.44 4.83
C SER A 160 -1.19 -2.58 6.12
N ALA A 161 -0.05 -1.89 6.20
CA ALA A 161 0.84 -1.96 7.36
C ALA A 161 0.19 -1.41 8.64
N TYR A 162 -0.73 -0.44 8.53
CA TYR A 162 -1.53 0.04 9.66
C TYR A 162 -2.53 -1.02 10.11
N GLN A 163 -3.31 -1.60 9.18
CA GLN A 163 -4.31 -2.64 9.47
C GLN A 163 -3.70 -3.87 10.15
N ASP A 164 -2.44 -4.20 9.87
CA ASP A 164 -1.76 -5.34 10.50
C ASP A 164 -1.49 -5.14 12.00
N ILE A 165 -1.42 -3.89 12.48
CA ILE A 165 -0.97 -3.57 13.85
C ILE A 165 -1.93 -2.70 14.65
N ALA A 166 -2.85 -2.02 13.99
CA ALA A 166 -3.78 -1.14 14.65
C ALA A 166 -5.05 -1.91 15.05
N PRO A 167 -5.58 -1.67 16.27
CA PRO A 167 -6.85 -2.26 16.68
C PRO A 167 -8.06 -1.51 16.11
N ASP A 168 -7.85 -0.34 15.50
CA ASP A 168 -8.87 0.55 14.96
C ASP A 168 -8.73 0.71 13.43
N ASP A 169 -9.76 1.30 12.81
CA ASP A 169 -9.73 1.66 11.39
C ASP A 169 -8.92 2.93 11.12
N LEU A 170 -8.64 3.22 9.84
CA LEU A 170 -7.99 4.46 9.39
C LEU A 170 -8.98 5.60 9.11
N GLY A 171 -10.27 5.41 9.42
CA GLY A 171 -11.35 6.36 9.18
C GLY A 171 -11.77 6.47 7.71
N ASN A 172 -12.56 7.51 7.43
CA ASN A 172 -13.19 7.74 6.13
C ASN A 172 -12.20 7.97 4.99
N GLU A 173 -10.99 8.45 5.29
CA GLU A 173 -9.92 8.59 4.29
C GLU A 173 -9.54 7.24 3.68
N GLU A 174 -9.34 6.22 4.52
CA GLU A 174 -8.98 4.88 4.02
C GLU A 174 -10.16 4.22 3.30
N LEU A 175 -11.39 4.39 3.80
CA LEU A 175 -12.58 3.90 3.13
C LEU A 175 -12.69 4.46 1.70
N ALA A 176 -12.50 5.77 1.54
CA ALA A 176 -12.50 6.43 0.23
C ALA A 176 -11.32 5.97 -0.65
N PHE A 177 -10.13 5.80 -0.06
CA PHE A 177 -8.94 5.31 -0.77
C PHE A 177 -9.06 3.86 -1.25
N ALA A 178 -9.62 2.99 -0.42
CA ALA A 178 -9.92 1.61 -0.76
C ALA A 178 -10.96 1.55 -1.90
N ALA A 179 -12.03 2.34 -1.80
CA ALA A 179 -13.04 2.40 -2.86
C ALA A 179 -12.48 2.94 -4.18
N PHE A 180 -11.62 3.96 -4.14
CA PHE A 180 -10.93 4.49 -5.31
C PHE A 180 -10.08 3.42 -5.99
N THR A 181 -9.29 2.69 -5.20
CA THR A 181 -8.43 1.61 -5.68
C THR A 181 -9.25 0.47 -6.29
N ALA A 182 -10.35 0.07 -5.65
CA ALA A 182 -11.26 -0.96 -6.16
C ALA A 182 -12.01 -0.52 -7.43
N ALA A 183 -12.38 0.76 -7.54
CA ALA A 183 -13.00 1.31 -8.74
C ALA A 183 -12.05 1.29 -9.96
N GLY A 184 -10.76 1.49 -9.73
CA GLY A 184 -9.70 1.38 -10.74
C GLY A 184 -9.27 -0.04 -11.08
N ASN A 185 -9.70 -1.05 -10.30
CA ASN A 185 -9.33 -2.45 -10.51
C ASN A 185 -10.45 -3.22 -11.25
N PRO A 186 -10.26 -3.61 -12.52
CA PRO A 186 -11.26 -4.38 -13.28
C PRO A 186 -11.56 -5.76 -12.68
N SER A 187 -10.65 -6.30 -11.87
CA SER A 187 -10.80 -7.61 -11.21
C SER A 187 -11.55 -7.53 -9.88
N HIS A 188 -11.93 -6.34 -9.39
CA HIS A 188 -12.73 -6.20 -8.18
C HIS A 188 -14.12 -6.80 -8.36
N GLN A 189 -14.45 -7.82 -7.55
CA GLN A 189 -15.75 -8.49 -7.55
C GLN A 189 -16.64 -7.90 -6.44
N ALA A 190 -17.81 -7.38 -6.83
CA ALA A 190 -18.77 -6.85 -5.88
C ALA A 190 -19.40 -7.97 -5.04
N THR A 191 -19.59 -7.70 -3.75
CA THR A 191 -20.23 -8.60 -2.78
C THR A 191 -21.64 -8.13 -2.38
N GLY A 192 -22.06 -6.94 -2.85
CA GLY A 192 -23.37 -6.34 -2.56
C GLY A 192 -23.37 -5.49 -1.29
N SER A 193 -22.19 -5.07 -0.82
CA SER A 193 -22.01 -4.28 0.40
C SER A 193 -22.23 -2.76 0.18
N ASP A 194 -22.35 -2.01 1.28
CA ASP A 194 -22.32 -0.53 1.23
C ASP A 194 -20.99 -0.02 0.62
N PHE A 195 -19.90 -0.73 0.85
CA PHE A 195 -18.62 -0.46 0.21
C PHE A 195 -18.71 -0.60 -1.32
N ASP A 196 -19.38 -1.62 -1.84
CA ASP A 196 -19.57 -1.78 -3.29
C ASP A 196 -20.43 -0.68 -3.89
N SER A 197 -21.40 -0.17 -3.12
CA SER A 197 -22.19 1.00 -3.53
C SER A 197 -21.30 2.25 -3.67
N LEU A 198 -20.34 2.43 -2.74
CA LEU A 198 -19.36 3.50 -2.84
C LEU A 198 -18.43 3.32 -4.05
N VAL A 199 -17.89 2.11 -4.27
CA VAL A 199 -17.06 1.77 -5.45
C VAL A 199 -17.79 2.07 -6.75
N GLU A 200 -19.06 1.64 -6.86
CA GLU A 200 -19.89 1.88 -8.04
C GLU A 200 -20.15 3.38 -8.26
N SER A 201 -20.36 4.14 -7.19
CA SER A 201 -20.50 5.60 -7.29
C SER A 201 -19.26 6.27 -7.89
N MET A 202 -18.06 5.72 -7.64
CA MET A 202 -16.80 6.23 -8.21
C MET A 202 -16.61 5.81 -9.67
N ARG A 203 -17.02 4.59 -10.04
CA ARG A 203 -16.94 4.11 -11.43
C ARG A 203 -17.80 4.91 -12.40
N ARG A 204 -18.94 5.45 -11.93
CA ARG A 204 -19.83 6.34 -12.70
C ARG A 204 -19.22 7.70 -13.01
N VAL A 205 -18.15 8.08 -12.33
CA VAL A 205 -17.42 9.32 -12.57
C VAL A 205 -16.27 9.06 -13.56
N PRO A 206 -16.09 9.93 -14.59
CA PRO A 206 -14.92 9.87 -15.47
C PRO A 206 -13.61 9.83 -14.69
N SER A 207 -12.62 9.08 -15.18
CA SER A 207 -11.36 8.82 -14.47
C SER A 207 -10.66 10.08 -13.96
N GLU A 208 -10.63 11.12 -14.77
CA GLU A 208 -10.01 12.43 -14.49
C GLU A 208 -10.69 13.20 -13.35
N HIS A 209 -11.92 12.83 -12.99
CA HIS A 209 -12.68 13.47 -11.92
C HIS A 209 -12.77 12.62 -10.65
N ARG A 210 -12.22 11.39 -10.67
CA ARG A 210 -12.34 10.46 -9.53
C ARG A 210 -11.60 10.95 -8.30
N LEU A 211 -10.42 11.55 -8.43
CA LEU A 211 -9.67 12.11 -7.29
C LEU A 211 -10.50 13.15 -6.54
N GLN A 212 -11.00 14.16 -7.26
CA GLN A 212 -11.84 15.20 -6.69
C GLN A 212 -13.15 14.65 -6.10
N ARG A 213 -13.76 13.62 -6.72
CA ARG A 213 -14.93 12.95 -6.15
C ARG A 213 -14.61 12.28 -4.82
N CYS A 214 -13.47 11.58 -4.72
CA CYS A 214 -13.05 10.93 -3.48
C CYS A 214 -12.80 11.94 -2.37
N TYR A 215 -12.18 13.07 -2.69
CA TYR A 215 -12.03 14.16 -1.72
C TYR A 215 -13.38 14.65 -1.19
N LYS A 216 -14.37 14.87 -2.06
CA LYS A 216 -15.73 15.27 -1.65
C LYS A 216 -16.39 14.22 -0.75
N VAL A 217 -16.26 12.94 -1.09
CA VAL A 217 -16.77 11.83 -0.25
C VAL A 217 -16.17 11.89 1.15
N ILE A 218 -14.87 12.14 1.29
CA ILE A 218 -14.22 12.28 2.60
C ILE A 218 -14.85 13.43 3.40
N ILE A 219 -15.11 14.58 2.77
CA ILE A 219 -15.76 15.72 3.43
C ILE A 219 -17.20 15.38 3.86
N GLU A 220 -17.97 14.74 2.98
CA GLU A 220 -19.36 14.32 3.25
C GLU A 220 -19.43 13.33 4.43
N LEU A 221 -18.55 12.32 4.44
CA LEU A 221 -18.51 11.30 5.49
C LEU A 221 -18.00 11.85 6.82
N ASN A 222 -17.04 12.79 6.81
CA ASN A 222 -16.52 13.41 8.04
C ASN A 222 -17.47 14.45 8.65
N ALA A 223 -18.48 14.90 7.91
CA ALA A 223 -19.50 15.84 8.37
C ALA A 223 -20.76 15.16 8.93
N SER A 224 -20.89 13.84 8.73
CA SER A 224 -22.00 13.00 9.20
C SER A 224 -21.74 12.44 10.60
#